data_AF-A0A8J2L806-F1
#
_entry.id   AF-A0A8J2L806-F1
#
_cell.length_a   1.000
_cell.length_b   1.000
_cell.length_c   1.000
_cell.angle_alpha   90.00
_cell.angle_beta   90.00
_cell.angle_gamma   90.00
#
_symmetry.space_group_name_H-M   'P 1'
#
loop_
_entity.id
_entity.type
_entity.pdbx_description
1 polymer ?
#
loop_
_entity_poly.entity_id
_entity_poly.type
_entity_poly.pdbx_seq_one_letter_code
_entity_poly.pdbx_strand_id
1 'polypeptide(L)'
;MFKKELRSGTSNLLKHLRYAHENKLPKNSGGKAEDAKGSLPEAFKNVIRKCSDEELHRLIVEFIIMTDQPFSIVEADSFEKLIEFLAQKSIKIPRRDSVKRKIETMFEREKANVAELIKNAPEKIFIVVDCWTSRTGKSFHGILATFIDADWKYQQLVLDFDILQGRHKGKKLAESIFKVLNEFGITSKLLAVTCDNASNMNTMVEELARLLKAEKIDLKPEDRRVRCLAHIINLACQSAISVLKQIEPADVPQGYSQVLDSSESEDDMSDAKSPTPGGKKKYSIYSRLKQAIVKIRKSNNLRDSMSHFCDTMGVPKLQLIKDMVVRWNSTLKMLKRCLELQKA
;
A
#
# COMPACT_ATOMS: atom_id res chain seq x y z
N MET A 1 -43.96 -38.80 -35.07
CA MET A 1 -44.32 -37.80 -34.04
C MET A 1 -43.57 -36.51 -34.36
N PHE A 2 -44.28 -35.40 -34.48
CA PHE A 2 -43.99 -34.22 -35.31
C PHE A 2 -42.67 -33.46 -35.01
N LYS A 3 -41.82 -33.28 -36.03
CA LYS A 3 -40.80 -32.21 -36.08
C LYS A 3 -41.51 -30.92 -36.51
N LYS A 4 -41.68 -29.97 -35.59
CA LYS A 4 -42.20 -28.64 -35.89
C LYS A 4 -41.01 -27.76 -36.29
N GLU A 5 -40.82 -27.54 -37.59
CA GLU A 5 -39.91 -26.51 -38.08
C GLU A 5 -40.39 -25.14 -37.57
N LEU A 6 -39.61 -24.50 -36.70
CA LEU A 6 -39.79 -23.11 -36.34
C LEU A 6 -39.40 -22.24 -37.54
N ARG A 7 -40.34 -22.00 -38.45
CA ARG A 7 -40.21 -20.95 -39.48
C ARG A 7 -40.12 -19.61 -38.75
N SER A 8 -38.97 -18.95 -38.85
CA SER A 8 -38.72 -17.65 -38.24
C SER A 8 -39.69 -16.60 -38.81
N GLY A 9 -40.66 -16.21 -37.99
CA GLY A 9 -41.70 -15.25 -38.37
C GLY A 9 -41.20 -13.81 -38.34
N THR A 10 -40.23 -13.43 -39.17
CA THR A 10 -39.85 -12.01 -39.36
C THR A 10 -40.94 -11.20 -40.08
N SER A 11 -41.95 -11.88 -40.66
CA SER A 11 -43.06 -11.27 -41.40
C SER A 11 -43.87 -10.27 -40.58
N ASN A 12 -44.13 -10.55 -39.30
CA ASN A 12 -44.91 -9.64 -38.44
C ASN A 12 -44.14 -8.38 -38.08
N LEU A 13 -42.84 -8.50 -37.80
CA LEU A 13 -41.98 -7.36 -37.51
C LEU A 13 -41.80 -6.48 -38.75
N LEU A 14 -41.64 -7.11 -39.94
CA LEU A 14 -41.53 -6.38 -41.20
C LEU A 14 -42.84 -5.64 -41.54
N LYS A 15 -44.00 -6.26 -41.27
CA LYS A 15 -45.32 -5.62 -41.43
C LYS A 15 -45.48 -4.43 -40.47
N HIS A 16 -45.12 -4.59 -39.20
CA HIS A 16 -45.19 -3.52 -38.22
C HIS A 16 -44.30 -2.32 -38.62
N LEU A 17 -43.06 -2.58 -39.03
CA LEU A 17 -42.13 -1.53 -39.48
C LEU A 17 -42.66 -0.78 -40.71
N ARG A 18 -43.27 -1.49 -41.68
CA ARG A 18 -43.88 -0.86 -42.86
C ARG A 18 -45.12 -0.03 -42.53
N TYR A 19 -45.91 -0.43 -41.54
CA TYR A 19 -47.17 0.22 -41.21
C TYR A 19 -47.02 1.38 -40.20
N ALA A 20 -46.23 1.20 -39.14
CA ALA A 20 -46.08 2.16 -38.06
C ALA A 20 -44.85 3.07 -38.21
N HIS A 21 -43.86 2.66 -39.01
CA HIS A 21 -42.57 3.34 -39.13
C HIS A 21 -42.14 3.50 -40.60
N GLU A 22 -43.10 3.70 -41.50
CA GLU A 22 -42.88 3.85 -42.95
C GLU A 22 -41.81 4.91 -43.27
N ASN A 23 -41.86 6.05 -42.58
CA ASN A 23 -40.93 7.17 -42.75
C ASN A 23 -39.48 6.87 -42.32
N LYS A 24 -39.24 5.75 -41.65
CA LYS A 24 -37.91 5.31 -41.21
C LYS A 24 -37.34 4.17 -42.08
N LEU A 25 -38.10 3.68 -43.06
CA LEU A 25 -37.61 2.71 -44.03
C LEU A 25 -37.01 3.43 -45.25
N PRO A 26 -35.89 2.93 -45.80
CA PRO A 26 -35.32 3.50 -47.01
C PRO A 26 -36.32 3.39 -48.16
N LYS A 27 -36.65 4.53 -48.79
CA LYS A 27 -37.51 4.56 -49.98
C LYS A 27 -36.76 3.92 -51.15
N ASN A 28 -37.07 2.66 -51.47
CA ASN A 28 -36.55 2.05 -52.69
C ASN A 28 -37.22 2.71 -53.91
N SER A 29 -36.46 3.52 -54.64
CA SER A 29 -36.75 3.86 -56.03
C SER A 29 -36.78 2.58 -56.87
N GLY A 30 -37.83 2.41 -57.67
CA GLY A 30 -38.18 1.17 -58.36
C GLY A 30 -37.01 0.42 -59.00
N GLY A 31 -36.88 -0.85 -58.63
CA GLY A 31 -36.01 -1.84 -59.25
C GLY A 31 -36.54 -3.23 -58.93
N LYS A 32 -36.65 -4.08 -59.96
CA LYS A 32 -37.21 -5.44 -59.88
C LYS A 32 -36.52 -6.28 -58.80
N ALA A 33 -37.33 -7.10 -58.13
CA ALA A 33 -36.89 -8.05 -57.12
C ALA A 33 -36.14 -9.23 -57.77
N GLU A 34 -34.81 -9.18 -57.78
CA GLU A 34 -33.97 -10.35 -57.98
C GLU A 34 -32.84 -10.34 -56.92
N ASP A 35 -32.77 -11.44 -56.17
CA ASP A 35 -31.62 -11.93 -55.40
C ASP A 35 -30.94 -11.00 -54.38
N ALA A 36 -31.71 -10.42 -53.46
CA ALA A 36 -31.15 -9.94 -52.20
C ALA A 36 -31.03 -11.10 -51.19
N LYS A 37 -29.91 -11.85 -51.23
CA LYS A 37 -29.41 -12.57 -50.05
C LYS A 37 -29.27 -11.54 -48.93
N GLY A 38 -30.20 -11.57 -47.97
CA GLY A 38 -30.41 -10.52 -46.99
C GLY A 38 -29.17 -10.19 -46.16
N SER A 39 -28.46 -9.13 -46.53
CA SER A 39 -27.60 -8.39 -45.62
C SER A 39 -28.48 -7.73 -44.56
N LEU A 40 -28.13 -7.86 -43.27
CA LEU A 40 -28.75 -7.05 -42.23
C LEU A 40 -28.63 -5.56 -42.59
N PRO A 41 -29.66 -4.73 -42.33
CA PRO A 41 -29.59 -3.29 -42.54
C PRO A 41 -28.39 -2.70 -41.78
N GLU A 42 -27.67 -1.77 -42.41
CA GLU A 42 -26.46 -1.10 -41.86
C GLU A 42 -26.67 -0.57 -40.42
N ALA A 43 -27.91 -0.19 -40.08
CA ALA A 43 -28.32 0.25 -38.75
C ALA A 43 -28.12 -0.80 -37.64
N PHE A 44 -28.10 -2.10 -37.97
CA PHE A 44 -27.85 -3.19 -37.02
C PHE A 44 -26.37 -3.57 -36.90
N LYS A 45 -25.52 -3.19 -37.88
CA LYS A 45 -24.07 -3.43 -37.77
C LYS A 45 -23.42 -2.62 -36.64
N ASN A 46 -24.02 -1.48 -36.28
CA ASN A 46 -23.53 -0.58 -35.23
C ASN A 46 -23.97 -0.98 -33.81
N VAL A 47 -24.81 -2.02 -33.65
CA VAL A 47 -25.28 -2.48 -32.33
C VAL A 47 -24.31 -3.47 -31.68
N ILE A 48 -23.45 -4.13 -32.47
CA ILE A 48 -22.41 -5.04 -31.96
C ILE A 48 -21.11 -4.24 -31.83
N ARG A 49 -20.78 -3.79 -30.61
CA ARG A 49 -19.46 -3.21 -30.32
C ARG A 49 -18.40 -4.28 -30.64
N LYS A 50 -17.64 -4.11 -31.72
CA LYS A 50 -16.53 -5.00 -32.05
C LYS A 50 -15.45 -4.86 -30.97
N CYS A 51 -15.44 -5.79 -30.01
CA CYS A 51 -14.33 -5.97 -29.09
C CYS A 51 -13.14 -6.55 -29.88
N SER A 52 -12.05 -5.82 -30.00
CA SER A 52 -10.80 -6.34 -30.57
C SER A 52 -10.08 -7.20 -29.53
N ASP A 53 -9.25 -8.13 -29.99
CA ASP A 53 -8.45 -8.97 -29.09
C ASP A 53 -7.46 -8.10 -28.31
N GLU A 54 -6.90 -7.03 -28.91
CA GLU A 54 -6.03 -6.09 -28.19
C GLU A 54 -6.75 -5.38 -27.05
N GLU A 55 -7.96 -4.88 -27.27
CA GLU A 55 -8.71 -4.14 -26.24
C GLU A 55 -9.13 -5.08 -25.10
N LEU A 56 -9.54 -6.32 -25.42
CA LEU A 56 -9.79 -7.31 -24.38
C LEU A 56 -8.53 -7.60 -23.57
N HIS A 57 -7.38 -7.81 -24.21
CA HIS A 57 -6.13 -8.08 -23.50
C HIS A 57 -5.74 -6.92 -22.60
N ARG A 58 -5.95 -5.67 -23.04
CA ARG A 58 -5.72 -4.47 -22.24
C ARG A 58 -6.59 -4.48 -20.98
N LEU A 59 -7.89 -4.74 -21.13
CA LEU A 59 -8.85 -4.79 -20.02
C LEU A 59 -8.56 -5.95 -19.05
N ILE A 60 -8.13 -7.11 -19.57
CA ILE A 60 -7.72 -8.25 -18.72
C ILE A 60 -6.49 -7.88 -17.89
N VAL A 61 -5.48 -7.25 -18.51
CA VAL A 61 -4.30 -6.78 -17.78
C VAL A 61 -4.66 -5.74 -16.73
N GLU A 62 -5.52 -4.77 -17.08
CA GLU A 62 -6.02 -3.75 -16.16
C GLU A 62 -6.78 -4.37 -14.98
N PHE A 63 -7.67 -5.34 -15.25
CA PHE A 63 -8.35 -6.11 -14.21
C PHE A 63 -7.36 -6.81 -13.27
N ILE A 64 -6.35 -7.50 -13.82
CA ILE A 64 -5.36 -8.23 -13.04
C ILE A 64 -4.56 -7.29 -12.13
N ILE A 65 -4.13 -6.14 -12.63
CA ILE A 65 -3.40 -5.13 -11.87
C ILE A 65 -4.28 -4.53 -10.77
N MET A 66 -5.49 -4.06 -11.13
CA MET A 66 -6.39 -3.34 -10.23
C MET A 66 -6.98 -4.22 -9.13
N THR A 67 -7.02 -5.54 -9.34
CA THR A 67 -7.61 -6.50 -8.40
C THR A 67 -6.60 -7.49 -7.82
N ASP A 68 -5.29 -7.25 -8.04
CA ASP A 68 -4.17 -8.04 -7.52
C ASP A 68 -4.33 -9.56 -7.75
N GLN A 69 -4.68 -9.93 -8.98
CA GLN A 69 -4.94 -11.33 -9.34
C GLN A 69 -3.67 -12.04 -9.78
N PRO A 70 -3.56 -13.36 -9.55
CA PRO A 70 -2.47 -14.14 -10.12
C PRO A 70 -2.55 -14.11 -11.65
N PHE A 71 -1.40 -14.05 -12.33
CA PHE A 71 -1.35 -14.05 -13.80
C PHE A 71 -2.01 -15.29 -14.43
N SER A 72 -2.09 -16.40 -13.70
CA SER A 72 -2.75 -17.63 -14.13
C SER A 72 -4.28 -17.56 -14.11
N ILE A 73 -4.89 -16.48 -13.62
CA ILE A 73 -6.36 -16.35 -13.60
C ILE A 73 -6.97 -16.47 -14.99
N VAL A 74 -6.23 -16.03 -16.02
CA VAL A 74 -6.65 -16.10 -17.43
C VAL A 74 -6.72 -17.52 -17.98
N GLU A 75 -6.12 -18.49 -17.29
CA GLU A 75 -6.06 -19.91 -17.67
C GLU A 75 -7.05 -20.76 -16.85
N ALA A 76 -7.87 -20.12 -16.01
CA ALA A 76 -8.91 -20.83 -15.27
C ALA A 76 -10.10 -21.13 -16.17
N ASP A 77 -10.56 -22.39 -16.21
CA ASP A 77 -11.72 -22.81 -17.01
C ASP A 77 -12.96 -21.93 -16.82
N SER A 78 -13.21 -21.47 -15.59
CA SER A 78 -14.34 -20.59 -15.27
C SER A 78 -14.17 -19.19 -15.85
N PHE A 79 -12.95 -18.67 -15.88
CA PHE A 79 -12.62 -17.40 -16.50
C PHE A 79 -12.76 -17.48 -18.02
N GLU A 80 -12.21 -18.52 -18.65
CA GLU A 80 -12.33 -18.72 -20.09
C GLU A 80 -13.80 -18.82 -20.53
N LYS A 81 -14.60 -19.65 -19.85
CA LYS A 81 -16.05 -19.78 -20.11
C LYS A 81 -16.80 -18.46 -19.96
N LEU A 82 -16.47 -17.67 -18.93
CA LEU A 82 -17.09 -16.37 -18.71
C LEU A 82 -16.78 -15.40 -19.85
N ILE A 83 -15.52 -15.31 -20.27
CA ILE A 83 -15.09 -14.44 -21.35
C ILE A 83 -15.71 -14.88 -22.67
N GLU A 84 -15.71 -16.18 -22.98
CA GLU A 84 -16.36 -16.72 -24.19
C GLU A 84 -17.86 -16.43 -24.23
N PHE A 85 -18.56 -16.59 -23.10
CA PHE A 85 -19.98 -16.28 -22.98
C PHE A 85 -20.26 -14.79 -23.26
N LEU A 86 -19.47 -13.89 -22.70
CA LEU A 86 -19.62 -12.44 -22.88
C LEU A 86 -19.19 -11.97 -24.26
N ALA A 87 -18.15 -12.56 -24.82
CA ALA A 87 -17.56 -12.22 -26.11
C ALA A 87 -18.49 -12.48 -27.30
N GLN A 88 -19.38 -13.47 -27.18
CA GLN A 88 -20.25 -13.94 -28.27
C GLN A 88 -19.50 -14.32 -29.56
N LYS A 89 -18.19 -14.59 -29.47
CA LYS A 89 -17.31 -15.03 -30.55
C LYS A 89 -16.11 -15.77 -29.97
N SER A 90 -15.42 -16.56 -30.80
CA SER A 90 -14.11 -17.12 -30.41
C SER A 90 -13.10 -15.98 -30.23
N ILE A 91 -12.68 -15.73 -28.98
CA ILE A 91 -11.62 -14.77 -28.66
C ILE A 91 -10.38 -15.51 -28.19
N LYS A 92 -9.20 -15.04 -28.62
CA LYS A 92 -7.93 -15.52 -28.11
C LYS A 92 -7.65 -14.87 -26.75
N ILE A 93 -7.90 -15.61 -25.67
CA ILE A 93 -7.52 -15.19 -24.32
C ILE A 93 -5.98 -15.27 -24.19
N PRO A 94 -5.31 -14.26 -23.61
CA PRO A 94 -3.85 -14.30 -23.46
C PRO A 94 -3.48 -15.33 -22.40
N ARG A 95 -2.40 -16.09 -22.63
CA ARG A 95 -1.82 -16.98 -21.62
C ARG A 95 -1.10 -16.20 -20.51
N ARG A 96 -0.84 -16.84 -19.38
CA ARG A 96 -0.17 -16.24 -18.21
C ARG A 96 1.14 -15.50 -18.57
N ASP A 97 1.95 -16.08 -19.44
CA ASP A 97 3.25 -15.49 -19.81
C ASP A 97 3.09 -14.29 -20.74
N SER A 98 2.02 -14.27 -21.53
CA SER A 98 1.66 -13.12 -22.37
C SER A 98 1.19 -11.95 -21.49
N VAL A 99 0.34 -12.24 -20.49
CA VAL A 99 -0.07 -11.27 -19.49
C VAL A 99 1.14 -10.70 -18.76
N LYS A 100 2.03 -11.55 -18.25
CA LYS A 100 3.27 -11.14 -17.58
C LYS A 100 4.10 -10.19 -18.45
N ARG A 101 4.41 -10.58 -19.69
CA ARG A 101 5.19 -9.72 -20.61
C ARG A 101 4.51 -8.38 -20.91
N LYS A 102 3.17 -8.37 -21.04
CA LYS A 102 2.39 -7.14 -21.25
C LYS A 102 2.50 -6.21 -20.04
N ILE A 103 2.42 -6.75 -18.83
CA ILE A 103 2.60 -5.99 -17.58
C ILE A 103 4.03 -5.45 -17.48
N GLU A 104 5.05 -6.26 -17.77
CA GLU A 104 6.46 -5.82 -17.76
C GLU A 104 6.71 -4.70 -18.79
N THR A 105 6.14 -4.82 -19.99
CA THR A 105 6.24 -3.78 -21.03
C THR A 105 5.53 -2.50 -20.60
N MET A 106 4.35 -2.63 -19.99
CA MET A 106 3.61 -1.49 -19.45
C MET A 106 4.41 -0.82 -18.32
N PHE A 107 5.02 -1.60 -17.43
CA PHE A 107 5.86 -1.09 -16.36
C PHE A 107 7.03 -0.28 -16.90
N GLU A 108 7.80 -0.80 -17.87
CA GLU A 108 8.93 -0.05 -18.45
C GLU A 108 8.47 1.25 -19.13
N ARG A 109 7.31 1.22 -19.80
CA ARG A 109 6.72 2.44 -20.37
C ARG A 109 6.34 3.45 -19.30
N GLU A 110 5.63 3.03 -18.26
CA GLU A 110 5.22 3.94 -17.18
C GLU A 110 6.42 4.43 -16.36
N LYS A 111 7.46 3.61 -16.19
CA LYS A 111 8.74 4.00 -15.59
C LYS A 111 9.39 5.13 -16.39
N ALA A 112 9.42 5.02 -17.72
CA ALA A 112 9.93 6.08 -18.59
C ALA A 112 9.08 7.37 -18.47
N ASN A 113 7.75 7.25 -18.45
CA ASN A 113 6.84 8.39 -18.25
C ASN A 113 7.09 9.10 -16.91
N VAL A 114 7.24 8.34 -15.82
CA VAL A 114 7.55 8.88 -14.49
C VAL A 114 8.93 9.56 -14.50
N ALA A 115 9.94 8.97 -15.14
CA ALA A 115 11.25 9.58 -15.28
C ALA A 115 11.18 10.92 -16.03
N GLU A 116 10.44 10.99 -17.13
CA GLU A 116 10.24 12.22 -17.89
C GLU A 116 9.48 13.28 -17.08
N LEU A 117 8.42 12.89 -16.38
CA LEU A 117 7.66 13.78 -15.49
C LEU A 117 8.57 14.43 -14.43
N ILE A 118 9.43 13.64 -13.80
CA ILE A 118 10.36 14.13 -12.76
C ILE A 118 11.46 15.02 -13.36
N LYS A 119 12.00 14.67 -14.53
CA LYS A 119 12.99 15.49 -15.24
C LYS A 119 12.42 16.86 -15.61
N ASN A 120 11.16 16.89 -16.04
CA ASN A 120 10.45 18.10 -16.45
C ASN A 120 9.92 18.93 -15.29
N ALA A 121 10.01 18.46 -14.04
CA ALA A 121 9.72 19.29 -12.88
C ALA A 121 10.59 20.57 -12.95
N PRO A 122 10.08 21.76 -12.62
CA PRO A 122 10.88 22.99 -12.69
C PRO A 122 12.04 22.97 -11.68
N GLU A 123 11.77 22.46 -10.49
CA GLU A 123 12.68 22.51 -9.35
C GLU A 123 13.40 21.18 -9.11
N LYS A 124 14.25 21.17 -8.08
CA LYS A 124 14.85 19.95 -7.55
C LYS A 124 13.81 19.10 -6.78
N ILE A 125 14.14 17.82 -6.59
CA ILE A 125 13.27 16.83 -5.93
C ILE A 125 13.80 16.42 -4.56
N PHE A 126 12.89 15.95 -3.70
CA PHE A 126 13.22 15.26 -2.47
C PHE A 126 12.99 13.76 -2.65
N ILE A 127 13.92 12.96 -2.15
CA ILE A 127 13.72 11.52 -2.04
C ILE A 127 13.28 11.19 -0.62
N VAL A 128 12.19 10.44 -0.48
CA VAL A 128 11.72 9.93 0.81
C VAL A 128 12.00 8.43 0.85
N VAL A 129 12.63 7.98 1.93
CA VAL A 129 13.00 6.58 2.13
C VAL A 129 12.40 6.09 3.43
N ASP A 130 11.72 4.95 3.36
CA ASP A 130 11.26 4.21 4.52
C ASP A 130 11.73 2.76 4.46
N CYS A 131 12.00 2.18 5.63
CA CYS A 131 12.45 0.81 5.78
C CYS A 131 11.68 0.16 6.92
N TRP A 132 11.02 -0.97 6.64
CA TRP A 132 10.28 -1.70 7.66
C TRP A 132 10.45 -3.20 7.50
N THR A 133 10.44 -3.90 8.63
CA THR A 133 10.42 -5.37 8.65
C THR A 133 8.98 -5.85 8.82
N SER A 134 8.52 -6.68 7.90
CA SER A 134 7.20 -7.30 7.99
C SER A 134 7.15 -8.33 9.11
N ARG A 135 5.93 -8.77 9.43
CA ARG A 135 5.69 -9.83 10.42
C ARG A 135 6.32 -11.18 10.06
N THR A 136 6.64 -11.39 8.78
CA THR A 136 7.29 -12.61 8.29
C THR A 136 8.81 -12.51 8.28
N GLY A 137 9.37 -11.42 8.83
CA GLY A 137 10.82 -11.19 8.94
C GLY A 137 11.46 -10.68 7.65
N LYS A 138 10.66 -10.33 6.63
CA LYS A 138 11.16 -9.72 5.40
C LYS A 138 11.29 -8.22 5.58
N SER A 139 12.45 -7.67 5.29
CA SER A 139 12.66 -6.22 5.31
C SER A 139 12.37 -5.64 3.93
N PHE A 140 11.56 -4.59 3.92
CA PHE A 140 11.18 -3.84 2.74
C PHE A 140 11.82 -2.46 2.80
N HIS A 141 12.05 -1.87 1.64
CA HIS A 141 12.24 -0.43 1.53
C HIS A 141 11.41 0.14 0.39
N GLY A 142 10.92 1.36 0.62
CA GLY A 142 10.29 2.16 -0.40
C GLY A 142 11.13 3.40 -0.66
N ILE A 143 11.30 3.73 -1.95
CA ILE A 143 11.93 4.96 -2.40
C ILE A 143 10.87 5.76 -3.14
N LEU A 144 10.57 6.95 -2.62
CA LEU A 144 9.59 7.85 -3.20
C LEU A 144 10.28 9.13 -3.65
N ALA A 145 9.86 9.69 -4.77
CA ALA A 145 10.17 11.05 -5.16
C ALA A 145 9.01 11.97 -4.78
N THR A 146 9.35 13.13 -4.22
CA THR A 146 8.41 14.19 -3.91
C THR A 146 8.91 15.51 -4.49
N PHE A 147 8.04 16.25 -5.16
CA PHE A 147 8.39 17.49 -5.84
C PHE A 147 7.15 18.34 -6.10
N ILE A 148 7.36 19.59 -6.50
CA ILE A 148 6.31 20.48 -7.00
C ILE A 148 6.41 20.51 -8.53
N ASP A 149 5.31 20.28 -9.23
CA ASP A 149 5.27 20.33 -10.69
C ASP A 149 5.12 21.76 -11.24
N ALA A 150 5.06 21.89 -12.58
CA ALA A 150 4.92 23.17 -13.25
C ALA A 150 3.59 23.89 -12.95
N ASP A 151 2.56 23.16 -12.53
CA ASP A 151 1.25 23.70 -12.13
C ASP A 151 1.22 24.09 -10.63
N TRP A 152 2.38 24.08 -9.96
CA TRP A 152 2.50 24.30 -8.53
C TRP A 152 1.74 23.28 -7.67
N LYS A 153 1.63 22.04 -8.15
CA LYS A 153 0.99 20.94 -7.40
C LYS A 153 2.04 20.03 -6.79
N TYR A 154 1.76 19.61 -5.56
CA TYR A 154 2.55 18.59 -4.89
C TYR A 154 2.36 17.23 -5.57
N GLN A 155 3.48 16.63 -5.94
CA GLN A 155 3.56 15.30 -6.53
C GLN A 155 4.34 14.37 -5.59
N GLN A 156 3.85 13.13 -5.48
CA GLN A 156 4.51 12.06 -4.75
C GLN A 156 4.37 10.76 -5.54
N LEU A 157 5.50 10.19 -5.94
CA LEU A 157 5.57 9.02 -6.80
C LEU A 157 6.48 7.97 -6.16
N VAL A 158 6.06 6.71 -6.22
CA VAL A 158 6.91 5.58 -5.83
C VAL A 158 7.86 5.29 -6.98
N LEU A 159 9.18 5.36 -6.73
CA LEU A 159 10.20 5.04 -7.72
C LEU A 159 10.60 3.58 -7.65
N ASP A 160 10.69 3.05 -6.43
CA ASP A 160 11.08 1.67 -6.20
C ASP A 160 10.49 1.14 -4.90
N PHE A 161 10.24 -0.16 -4.89
CA PHE A 161 9.77 -0.93 -3.74
C PHE A 161 10.38 -2.33 -3.83
N ASP A 162 11.33 -2.62 -2.95
CA ASP A 162 12.08 -3.87 -3.01
C ASP A 162 12.26 -4.51 -1.62
N ILE A 163 12.69 -5.77 -1.62
CA ILE A 163 13.00 -6.55 -0.42
C ILE A 163 14.50 -6.46 -0.19
N LEU A 164 14.88 -5.86 0.94
CA LEU A 164 16.27 -5.78 1.35
C LEU A 164 16.79 -7.16 1.78
N GLN A 165 17.70 -7.74 1.00
CA GLN A 165 18.36 -9.01 1.34
C GLN A 165 19.67 -8.80 2.12
N GLY A 166 19.78 -9.49 3.28
CA GLY A 166 20.96 -9.51 4.14
C GLY A 166 21.03 -8.39 5.18
N ARG A 167 22.12 -8.32 5.95
CA ARG A 167 22.32 -7.30 7.00
C ARG A 167 22.29 -5.89 6.41
N HIS A 168 21.30 -5.10 6.85
CA HIS A 168 20.95 -3.74 6.41
C HIS A 168 22.00 -2.70 6.82
N LYS A 169 23.15 -2.70 6.15
CA LYS A 169 24.14 -1.63 6.27
C LYS A 169 23.67 -0.46 5.43
N GLY A 170 23.65 0.76 5.99
CA GLY A 170 23.23 1.99 5.28
C GLY A 170 23.82 2.16 3.88
N LYS A 171 25.02 1.60 3.63
CA LYS A 171 25.64 1.53 2.31
C LYS A 171 24.77 0.88 1.23
N LYS A 172 24.14 -0.26 1.52
CA LYS A 172 23.26 -0.94 0.55
C LYS A 172 22.04 -0.10 0.20
N LEU A 173 21.51 0.64 1.18
CA LEU A 173 20.41 1.58 0.96
C LEU A 173 20.86 2.71 0.03
N ALA A 174 22.05 3.26 0.28
CA ALA A 174 22.64 4.30 -0.56
C ALA A 174 22.85 3.83 -1.99
N GLU A 175 23.40 2.63 -2.18
CA GLU A 175 23.60 1.99 -3.50
C GLU A 175 22.27 1.80 -4.23
N SER A 176 21.21 1.35 -3.54
CA SER A 176 19.88 1.23 -4.13
C SER A 176 19.29 2.57 -4.52
N ILE A 177 19.34 3.59 -3.64
CA ILE A 177 18.83 4.92 -3.96
C ILE A 177 19.59 5.50 -5.17
N PHE A 178 20.92 5.39 -5.16
CA PHE A 178 21.76 5.85 -6.26
C PHE A 178 21.46 5.13 -7.57
N LYS A 179 21.27 3.81 -7.54
CA LYS A 179 20.84 3.00 -8.69
C LYS A 179 19.51 3.51 -9.24
N VAL A 180 18.50 3.71 -8.40
CA VAL A 180 17.18 4.24 -8.81
C VAL A 180 17.31 5.63 -9.41
N LEU A 181 18.06 6.53 -8.77
CA LEU A 181 18.29 7.88 -9.31
C LEU A 181 18.96 7.84 -10.70
N ASN A 182 19.88 6.89 -10.92
CA ASN A 182 20.55 6.71 -12.21
C ASN A 182 19.65 6.07 -13.27
N GLU A 183 18.87 5.05 -12.92
CA GLU A 183 17.90 4.42 -13.83
C GLU A 183 16.85 5.41 -14.33
N PHE A 184 16.39 6.31 -13.45
CA PHE A 184 15.48 7.38 -13.82
C PHE A 184 16.21 8.57 -14.46
N GLY A 185 17.54 8.68 -14.36
CA GLY A 185 18.34 9.79 -14.90
C GLY A 185 18.06 11.12 -14.20
N ILE A 186 17.92 11.09 -12.86
CA ILE A 186 17.48 12.21 -12.02
C ILE A 186 18.46 12.51 -10.87
N THR A 187 19.69 11.98 -10.91
CA THR A 187 20.71 12.21 -9.87
C THR A 187 20.97 13.71 -9.63
N SER A 188 21.08 14.51 -10.70
CA SER A 188 21.32 15.96 -10.64
C SER A 188 20.14 16.75 -10.07
N LYS A 189 18.94 16.17 -10.07
CA LYS A 189 17.72 16.77 -9.53
C LYS A 189 17.60 16.61 -8.03
N LEU A 190 18.40 15.76 -7.39
CA LEU A 190 18.32 15.53 -5.95
C LEU A 190 18.62 16.81 -5.16
N LEU A 191 17.68 17.21 -4.31
CA LEU A 191 17.87 18.28 -3.33
C LEU A 191 18.29 17.72 -1.98
N ALA A 192 17.50 16.78 -1.46
CA ALA A 192 17.62 16.25 -0.11
C ALA A 192 16.94 14.89 0.02
N VAL A 193 17.31 14.16 1.07
CA VAL A 193 16.74 12.86 1.42
C VAL A 193 16.02 12.96 2.76
N THR A 194 14.76 12.56 2.77
CA THR A 194 13.95 12.41 3.98
C THR A 194 13.97 10.94 4.40
N CYS A 195 14.39 10.66 5.63
CA CYS A 195 14.46 9.30 6.16
C CYS A 195 14.18 9.27 7.67
N ASP A 196 14.04 8.07 8.23
CA ASP A 196 13.90 7.91 9.68
C ASP A 196 15.17 8.37 10.42
N ASN A 197 15.08 8.39 11.76
CA ASN A 197 16.18 8.83 12.61
C ASN A 197 17.06 7.67 13.11
N ALA A 198 17.02 6.50 12.47
CA ALA A 198 17.87 5.39 12.84
C ALA A 198 19.34 5.66 12.46
N SER A 199 20.27 5.07 13.21
CA SER A 199 21.71 5.29 13.04
C SER A 199 22.22 4.83 11.67
N ASN A 200 21.65 3.77 11.11
CA ASN A 200 21.98 3.28 9.77
C ASN A 200 21.62 4.28 8.65
N MET A 201 20.69 5.22 8.89
CA MET A 201 20.39 6.28 7.93
C MET A 201 21.49 7.34 7.85
N ASN A 202 22.29 7.52 8.91
CA ASN A 202 23.48 8.40 8.87
C ASN A 202 24.46 7.87 7.81
N THR A 203 24.82 6.59 7.95
CA THR A 203 25.72 5.90 7.03
C THR A 203 25.15 5.86 5.61
N MET A 204 23.84 5.78 5.45
CA MET A 204 23.18 5.82 4.14
C MET A 204 23.41 7.17 3.45
N VAL A 205 23.14 8.29 4.12
CA VAL A 205 23.28 9.61 3.48
C VAL A 205 24.76 9.95 3.21
N GLU A 206 25.66 9.58 4.11
CA GLU A 206 27.11 9.72 3.91
C GLU A 206 27.60 8.94 2.68
N GLU A 207 27.19 7.69 2.54
CA GLU A 207 27.56 6.86 1.40
C GLU A 207 26.93 7.39 0.10
N LEU A 208 25.67 7.83 0.14
CA LEU A 208 24.99 8.41 -1.02
C LEU A 208 25.70 9.69 -1.50
N ALA A 209 26.11 10.56 -0.59
CA ALA A 209 26.90 11.74 -0.93
C ALA A 209 28.24 11.37 -1.56
N ARG A 210 28.91 10.31 -1.09
CA ARG A 210 30.14 9.79 -1.70
C ARG A 210 29.91 9.33 -3.14
N LEU A 211 28.83 8.60 -3.40
CA LEU A 211 28.46 8.12 -4.74
C LEU A 211 28.13 9.28 -5.69
N LEU A 212 27.34 10.26 -5.24
CA LEU A 212 26.99 11.45 -6.01
C LEU A 212 28.22 12.33 -6.31
N LYS A 213 29.15 12.45 -5.37
CA LYS A 213 30.40 13.19 -5.57
C LYS A 213 31.25 12.59 -6.70
N ALA A 214 31.22 11.27 -6.88
CA ALA A 214 31.88 10.61 -8.00
C ALA A 214 31.27 11.02 -9.36
N GLU A 215 29.98 11.38 -9.39
CA GLU A 215 29.29 11.97 -10.54
C GLU A 215 29.38 13.51 -10.61
N LYS A 216 30.23 14.13 -9.79
CA LYS A 216 30.39 15.59 -9.67
C LYS A 216 29.13 16.30 -9.17
N ILE A 217 28.27 15.60 -8.43
CA ILE A 217 27.09 16.17 -7.76
C ILE A 217 27.42 16.36 -6.28
N ASP A 218 27.45 17.61 -5.82
CA ASP A 218 27.74 17.92 -4.42
C ASP A 218 26.46 17.87 -3.58
N LEU A 219 26.40 16.87 -2.71
CA LEU A 219 25.36 16.72 -1.69
C LEU A 219 26.05 16.74 -0.33
N LYS A 220 25.88 17.81 0.44
CA LYS A 220 26.37 17.85 1.83
C LYS A 220 25.43 17.04 2.72
N PRO A 221 25.86 15.92 3.33
CA PRO A 221 24.98 15.05 4.11
C PRO A 221 24.24 15.78 5.24
N GLU A 222 24.94 16.70 5.90
CA GLU A 222 24.48 17.45 7.07
C GLU A 222 23.34 18.43 6.70
N ASP A 223 23.45 19.10 5.55
CA ASP A 223 22.49 20.11 5.10
C ASP A 223 21.31 19.51 4.32
N ARG A 224 21.48 18.29 3.80
CA ARG A 224 20.55 17.68 2.82
C ARG A 224 19.85 16.43 3.34
N ARG A 225 19.98 16.12 4.64
CA ARG A 225 19.15 15.13 5.29
C ARG A 225 18.01 15.80 6.05
N VAL A 226 16.78 15.45 5.69
CA VAL A 226 15.59 15.82 6.45
C VAL A 226 15.20 14.64 7.33
N ARG A 227 15.12 14.85 8.64
CA ARG A 227 14.66 13.80 9.56
C ARG A 227 13.15 13.71 9.55
N CYS A 228 12.62 12.49 9.62
CA CYS A 228 11.18 12.26 9.73
C CYS A 228 10.60 12.90 11.00
N LEU A 229 9.74 13.90 10.83
CA LEU A 229 9.08 14.61 11.95
C LEU A 229 8.25 13.67 12.83
N ALA A 230 7.51 12.73 12.23
CA ALA A 230 6.72 11.77 12.99
C ALA A 230 7.60 10.90 13.89
N HIS A 231 8.80 10.54 13.42
CA HIS A 231 9.77 9.80 14.22
C HIS A 231 10.33 10.67 15.36
N ILE A 232 10.64 11.93 15.11
CA ILE A 232 11.07 12.88 16.16
C ILE A 232 10.01 13.02 17.26
N ILE A 233 8.75 13.24 16.88
CA ILE A 233 7.63 13.34 17.83
C ILE A 233 7.51 12.03 18.62
N ASN A 234 7.59 10.87 17.96
CA ASN A 234 7.54 9.58 18.63
C ASN A 234 8.71 9.42 19.63
N LEU A 235 9.94 9.79 19.28
CA LEU A 235 11.08 9.74 20.20
C LEU A 235 10.88 10.66 21.41
N ALA A 236 10.39 11.88 21.19
CA ALA A 236 10.08 12.82 22.28
C ALA A 236 9.01 12.24 23.22
N CYS A 237 7.93 11.67 22.67
CA CYS A 237 6.89 10.99 23.44
C CYS A 237 7.45 9.78 24.20
N GLN A 238 8.30 8.96 23.57
CA GLN A 238 8.92 7.80 24.22
C GLN A 238 9.83 8.20 25.38
N SER A 239 10.59 9.30 25.23
CA SER A 239 11.41 9.87 26.30
C SER A 239 10.55 10.41 27.45
N ALA A 240 9.48 11.15 27.16
CA ALA A 240 8.56 11.59 28.21
C ALA A 240 7.90 10.40 28.94
N ILE A 241 7.51 9.37 28.18
CA ILE A 241 6.93 8.15 28.74
C ILE A 241 7.96 7.38 29.58
N SER A 242 9.24 7.32 29.22
CA SER A 242 10.24 6.58 30.01
C SER A 242 10.38 7.16 31.41
N VAL A 243 10.35 8.48 31.54
CA VAL A 243 10.30 9.18 32.84
C VAL A 243 9.03 8.78 33.61
N LEU A 244 7.85 8.89 32.98
CA LEU A 244 6.59 8.50 33.61
C LEU A 244 6.53 7.02 34.01
N LYS A 245 7.20 6.14 33.26
CA LYS A 245 7.31 4.71 33.58
C LYS A 245 8.15 4.45 34.83
N GLN A 246 9.00 5.39 35.25
CA GLN A 246 9.86 5.26 36.42
C GLN A 246 9.25 5.87 37.70
N ILE A 247 8.25 6.75 37.57
CA ILE A 247 7.62 7.42 38.71
C ILE A 247 6.67 6.44 39.45
N GLU A 248 6.89 6.30 40.76
CA GLU A 248 5.96 5.63 41.67
C GLU A 248 4.84 6.61 42.08
N PRO A 249 3.61 6.13 42.36
CA PRO A 249 2.46 7.01 42.66
C PRO A 249 2.64 7.90 43.89
N ALA A 250 3.55 7.54 44.82
CA ALA A 250 3.88 8.36 45.97
C ALA A 250 4.87 9.50 45.64
N ASP A 251 5.55 9.42 44.50
CA ASP A 251 6.62 10.33 44.09
C ASP A 251 6.18 11.30 42.98
N VAL A 252 4.89 11.32 42.61
CA VAL A 252 4.33 12.28 41.64
C VAL A 252 4.24 13.66 42.31
N PRO A 253 5.09 14.64 41.96
CA PRO A 253 4.99 15.97 42.55
C PRO A 253 3.80 16.69 41.92
N GLN A 254 3.05 17.43 42.73
CA GLN A 254 1.90 18.21 42.29
C GLN A 254 2.41 19.43 41.48
N GLY A 255 2.63 19.26 40.17
CA GLY A 255 3.05 20.35 39.25
C GLY A 255 4.24 20.06 38.32
N TYR A 256 4.52 18.81 37.93
CA TYR A 256 5.78 18.43 37.30
C TYR A 256 5.85 18.70 35.77
N SER A 257 6.32 19.90 35.42
CA SER A 257 7.06 20.17 34.19
C SER A 257 8.54 20.27 34.56
N GLN A 258 9.43 19.77 33.71
CA GLN A 258 10.89 19.63 33.89
C GLN A 258 11.31 18.33 34.57
N VAL A 259 11.68 17.31 33.77
CA VAL A 259 13.03 16.72 33.76
C VAL A 259 13.18 16.00 32.41
N LEU A 260 14.00 16.58 31.53
CA LEU A 260 14.61 15.94 30.37
C LEU A 260 16.01 15.53 30.81
N ASP A 261 16.38 14.27 30.64
CA ASP A 261 17.54 13.84 29.86
C ASP A 261 17.77 12.32 30.06
N SER A 262 18.53 11.73 29.14
CA SER A 262 19.07 10.36 29.07
C SER A 262 18.23 9.31 28.33
N SER A 263 18.77 9.01 27.14
CA SER A 263 18.42 7.95 26.22
C SER A 263 19.12 6.65 26.59
N GLU A 264 18.40 5.53 26.72
CA GLU A 264 19.00 4.20 26.57
C GLU A 264 18.05 3.26 25.81
N SER A 265 18.67 2.41 24.99
CA SER A 265 18.10 1.46 24.03
C SER A 265 17.77 0.12 24.69
N GLU A 266 16.57 -0.43 24.44
CA GLU A 266 16.15 -1.75 24.91
C GLU A 266 16.39 -2.84 23.84
N ASP A 267 17.48 -3.59 24.00
CA ASP A 267 17.61 -4.97 23.53
C ASP A 267 18.13 -5.83 24.71
N ASP A 268 17.39 -5.83 25.81
CA ASP A 268 17.50 -6.95 26.76
C ASP A 268 16.21 -7.10 27.58
N MET A 269 15.93 -8.34 27.96
CA MET A 269 14.91 -8.72 28.95
C MET A 269 15.35 -8.35 30.37
N SER A 270 15.92 -7.16 30.53
CA SER A 270 16.21 -6.52 31.80
C SER A 270 16.17 -5.03 31.57
N ASP A 271 15.23 -4.33 32.22
CA ASP A 271 15.39 -2.97 32.78
C ASP A 271 14.08 -2.57 33.48
N ALA A 272 14.05 -2.00 34.69
CA ALA A 272 15.08 -1.31 35.44
C ALA A 272 15.58 -2.10 36.67
N LYS A 273 16.89 -2.19 36.85
CA LYS A 273 17.55 -2.66 38.08
C LYS A 273 18.14 -1.45 38.81
N SER A 274 17.47 -0.98 39.85
CA SER A 274 18.14 -0.20 40.91
C SER A 274 18.41 -1.17 42.07
N PRO A 275 19.66 -1.62 42.29
CA PRO A 275 19.96 -2.49 43.42
C PRO A 275 19.90 -1.66 44.70
N THR A 276 18.85 -1.83 45.49
CA THR A 276 18.88 -1.42 46.90
C THR A 276 19.33 -2.62 47.73
N PRO A 277 20.35 -2.50 48.59
CA PRO A 277 20.77 -3.60 49.46
C PRO A 277 19.60 -3.98 50.39
N GLY A 278 19.07 -5.20 50.24
CA GLY A 278 18.14 -5.83 51.20
C GLY A 278 16.63 -5.55 51.05
N GLY A 279 16.14 -4.83 50.04
CA GLY A 279 14.72 -4.45 49.91
C GLY A 279 13.94 -5.18 48.81
N LYS A 280 12.67 -5.52 49.06
CA LYS A 280 11.74 -6.11 48.07
C LYS A 280 11.70 -5.29 46.77
N LYS A 281 11.74 -5.96 45.61
CA LYS A 281 11.70 -5.34 44.27
C LYS A 281 10.46 -4.43 44.13
N LYS A 282 10.65 -3.11 44.06
CA LYS A 282 9.57 -2.16 43.71
C LYS A 282 9.50 -2.04 42.19
N TYR A 283 8.32 -2.27 41.64
CA TYR A 283 8.04 -2.13 40.21
C TYR A 283 7.03 -0.99 40.05
N SER A 284 7.32 -0.06 39.14
CA SER A 284 6.40 1.01 38.80
C SER A 284 5.03 0.49 38.39
N ILE A 285 3.98 1.32 38.56
CA ILE A 285 2.61 0.99 38.12
C ILE A 285 2.60 0.51 36.68
N TYR A 286 3.35 1.21 35.82
CA TYR A 286 3.48 0.83 34.42
C TYR A 286 3.98 -0.60 34.24
N SER A 287 5.08 -0.96 34.91
CA SER A 287 5.69 -2.28 34.82
C SER A 287 4.75 -3.37 35.32
N ARG A 288 4.04 -3.11 36.41
CA ARG A 288 3.01 -4.01 36.95
C ARG A 288 1.86 -4.22 35.97
N LEU A 289 1.36 -3.13 35.37
CA LEU A 289 0.28 -3.16 34.40
C LEU A 289 0.69 -3.93 33.14
N LYS A 290 1.88 -3.66 32.59
CA LYS A 290 2.44 -4.37 31.43
C LYS A 290 2.55 -5.87 31.71
N GLN A 291 3.04 -6.26 32.90
CA GLN A 291 3.13 -7.67 33.31
C GLN A 291 1.75 -8.33 33.45
N ALA A 292 0.78 -7.66 34.07
CA ALA A 292 -0.59 -8.16 34.22
C ALA A 292 -1.24 -8.41 32.86
N ILE A 293 -1.14 -7.46 31.93
CA ILE A 293 -1.66 -7.60 30.57
C ILE A 293 -1.03 -8.78 29.84
N VAL A 294 0.29 -8.94 29.92
CA VAL A 294 0.98 -10.06 29.28
C VAL A 294 0.52 -11.39 29.88
N LYS A 295 0.36 -11.49 31.21
CA LYS A 295 -0.13 -12.69 31.89
C LYS A 295 -1.57 -13.02 31.48
N ILE A 296 -2.47 -12.04 31.51
CA ILE A 296 -3.88 -12.22 31.11
C ILE A 296 -3.94 -12.67 29.66
N ARG A 297 -3.23 -12.01 28.74
CA ARG A 297 -3.26 -12.37 27.31
C ARG A 297 -2.73 -13.78 27.01
N LYS A 298 -1.79 -14.28 27.82
CA LYS A 298 -1.20 -15.62 27.64
C LYS A 298 -2.08 -16.76 28.18
N SER A 299 -2.93 -16.49 29.17
CA SER A 299 -3.77 -17.52 29.81
C SER A 299 -5.20 -17.49 29.28
N ASN A 300 -5.73 -18.64 28.84
CA ASN A 300 -7.13 -18.74 28.41
C ASN A 300 -8.07 -18.46 29.59
N ASN A 301 -7.83 -19.12 30.73
CA ASN A 301 -8.65 -18.97 31.93
C ASN A 301 -8.72 -17.50 32.41
N LEU A 302 -7.60 -16.76 32.40
CA LEU A 302 -7.61 -15.36 32.80
C LEU A 302 -8.36 -14.46 31.81
N ARG A 303 -8.36 -14.79 30.52
CA ARG A 303 -9.18 -14.06 29.53
C ARG A 303 -10.65 -14.31 29.73
N ASP A 304 -11.03 -15.55 30.04
CA ASP A 304 -12.43 -15.92 30.28
C ASP A 304 -12.96 -15.28 31.56
N SER A 305 -12.17 -15.30 32.65
CA SER A 305 -12.48 -14.57 33.88
C SER A 305 -12.62 -13.07 33.63
N MET A 306 -11.70 -12.45 32.89
CA MET A 306 -11.79 -11.02 32.54
C MET A 306 -13.07 -10.72 31.72
N SER A 307 -13.42 -11.59 30.77
CA SER A 307 -14.66 -11.47 29.99
C SER A 307 -15.90 -11.52 30.88
N HIS A 308 -15.89 -12.40 31.89
CA HIS A 308 -16.99 -12.51 32.85
C HIS A 308 -17.08 -11.27 33.76
N PHE A 309 -15.95 -10.73 34.24
CA PHE A 309 -15.95 -9.46 34.98
C PHE A 309 -16.48 -8.30 34.14
N CYS A 310 -16.14 -8.28 32.84
CA CYS A 310 -16.69 -7.28 31.92
C CYS A 310 -18.22 -7.35 31.84
N ASP A 311 -18.81 -8.55 31.76
CA ASP A 311 -20.27 -8.74 31.78
C ASP A 311 -20.88 -8.21 33.08
N THR A 312 -20.33 -8.61 34.22
CA THR A 312 -20.83 -8.24 35.55
C THR A 312 -20.79 -6.73 35.78
N MET A 313 -19.74 -6.07 35.28
CA MET A 313 -19.54 -4.63 35.45
C MET A 313 -20.19 -3.79 34.33
N GLY A 314 -20.85 -4.44 33.37
CA GLY A 314 -21.53 -3.77 32.25
C GLY A 314 -20.59 -3.02 31.31
N VAL A 315 -19.34 -3.47 31.16
CA VAL A 315 -18.34 -2.86 30.27
C VAL A 315 -18.07 -3.72 29.03
N PRO A 316 -17.62 -3.13 27.90
CA PRO A 316 -17.37 -3.88 26.67
C PRO A 316 -16.29 -4.96 26.83
N LYS A 317 -16.54 -6.16 26.30
CA LYS A 317 -15.56 -7.26 26.23
C LYS A 317 -14.46 -6.98 25.22
N LEU A 318 -13.45 -6.24 25.64
CA LEU A 318 -12.34 -5.87 24.78
C LEU A 318 -11.06 -6.58 25.19
N GLN A 319 -10.29 -7.06 24.22
CA GLN A 319 -8.99 -7.64 24.49
C GLN A 319 -8.01 -6.56 24.97
N LEU A 320 -7.33 -6.76 26.10
CA LEU A 320 -6.28 -5.85 26.57
C LEU A 320 -5.18 -5.66 25.51
N ILE A 321 -4.73 -4.43 25.26
CA ILE A 321 -3.72 -4.13 24.24
C ILE A 321 -2.32 -4.25 24.85
N LYS A 322 -1.39 -4.92 24.16
CA LYS A 322 0.02 -5.00 24.58
C LYS A 322 0.79 -3.77 24.07
N ASP A 323 1.58 -3.16 24.95
CA ASP A 323 2.61 -2.18 24.57
C ASP A 323 3.71 -2.83 23.72
N MET A 324 4.02 -2.22 22.59
CA MET A 324 4.92 -2.74 21.56
C MET A 324 5.81 -1.60 21.03
N VAL A 325 7.12 -1.70 21.26
CA VAL A 325 8.10 -0.66 20.90
C VAL A 325 8.04 -0.30 19.42
N VAL A 326 7.93 -1.30 18.54
CA VAL A 326 7.85 -1.13 17.08
C VAL A 326 6.52 -0.55 16.58
N ARG A 327 5.56 -0.24 17.46
CA ARG A 327 4.27 0.38 17.10
C ARG A 327 4.11 1.68 17.84
N TRP A 328 4.24 2.79 17.10
CA TRP A 328 3.93 4.12 17.62
C TRP A 328 2.55 4.13 18.28
N ASN A 329 2.42 4.84 19.40
CA ASN A 329 1.22 4.93 20.24
C ASN A 329 0.75 3.64 20.95
N SER A 330 1.51 2.54 20.93
CA SER A 330 1.10 1.29 21.60
C SER A 330 0.93 1.45 23.11
N THR A 331 1.79 2.22 23.77
CA THR A 331 1.68 2.58 25.19
C THR A 331 0.37 3.32 25.47
N LEU A 332 0.06 4.36 24.68
CA LEU A 332 -1.19 5.12 24.82
C LEU A 332 -2.42 4.24 24.63
N LYS A 333 -2.42 3.39 23.61
CA LYS A 333 -3.51 2.44 23.32
C LYS A 333 -3.69 1.43 24.46
N MET A 334 -2.59 0.93 25.02
CA MET A 334 -2.61 0.07 26.20
C MET A 334 -3.27 0.77 27.38
N LEU A 335 -2.82 1.98 27.73
CA LEU A 335 -3.34 2.73 28.87
C LEU A 335 -4.81 3.10 28.69
N LYS A 336 -5.22 3.58 27.49
CA LYS A 336 -6.63 3.85 27.18
C LYS A 336 -7.50 2.62 27.33
N ARG A 337 -7.06 1.46 26.81
CA ARG A 337 -7.78 0.19 26.97
C ARG A 337 -7.91 -0.23 28.43
N CYS A 338 -6.88 0.00 29.24
CA CYS A 338 -6.95 -0.27 30.67
C CYS A 338 -7.91 0.66 31.40
N LEU A 339 -8.01 1.93 30.98
CA LEU A 339 -8.98 2.87 31.54
C LEU A 339 -10.42 2.52 31.13
N GLU A 340 -10.64 2.15 29.87
CA GLU A 340 -11.94 1.65 29.37
C GLU A 340 -12.44 0.45 30.18
N LEU A 341 -11.52 -0.42 30.59
CA LEU A 341 -11.81 -1.63 31.34
C LEU A 341 -11.55 -1.48 32.85
N GLN A 342 -11.30 -0.27 33.36
CA GLN A 342 -10.86 -0.07 34.75
C GLN A 342 -11.88 -0.59 35.78
N LYS A 343 -13.17 -0.59 35.41
CA LYS A 343 -14.25 -1.07 36.26
C LYS A 343 -14.32 -2.61 36.35
N ALA A 344 -13.80 -3.33 35.35
CA ALA A 344 -13.73 -4.79 35.33
C ALA A 344 -12.39 -5.27 35.89
#